data_AF-A0A8I1N0D1-F1
#
_entry.id   AF-A0A8I1N0D1-F1
#
_cell.length_a   1.000
_cell.length_b   1.000
_cell.length_c   1.000
_cell.angle_alpha   90.00
_cell.angle_beta   90.00
_cell.angle_gamma   90.00
#
_symmetry.space_group_name_H-M   'P 1'
#
loop_
_entity.id
_entity.type
_entity.pdbx_description
1 polymer ?
#
loop_
_entity_poly.entity_id
_entity_poly.type
_entity_poly.pdbx_seq_one_letter_code
_entity_poly.pdbx_strand_id
1 'polypeptide(L)'
;MKTLDLHAAAALLRIHPVTLRDKARLGKIPGAKIGKGWVFVDVDLIDYIRAQYPSRVMQGDRQENPSCHSTNAKTRPSGGSSFDTTGRRYKEALGLTTS
;
A
#
# COMPACT_ATOMS: atom_id res chain seq x y z
N MET A 1 -23.62 7.07 -13.97
CA MET A 1 -24.08 5.84 -13.32
C MET A 1 -25.22 5.27 -14.13
N LYS A 2 -24.98 4.13 -14.77
CA LYS A 2 -25.90 3.40 -15.63
C LYS A 2 -25.76 1.92 -15.30
N THR A 3 -26.88 1.21 -15.31
CA THR A 3 -26.87 -0.24 -15.19
C THR A 3 -26.63 -0.88 -16.56
N LEU A 4 -25.81 -1.92 -16.60
CA LEU A 4 -25.45 -2.67 -17.79
C LEU A 4 -25.91 -4.11 -17.65
N ASP A 5 -26.42 -4.66 -18.74
CA ASP A 5 -26.73 -6.08 -18.86
C ASP A 5 -25.44 -6.89 -19.13
N LEU A 6 -25.50 -8.21 -19.00
CA LEU A 6 -24.34 -9.10 -19.11
C LEU A 6 -23.54 -8.89 -20.41
N HIS A 7 -24.22 -8.71 -21.54
CA HIS A 7 -23.57 -8.51 -22.83
C HIS A 7 -22.91 -7.13 -22.95
N ALA A 8 -23.57 -6.08 -22.42
CA ALA A 8 -23.02 -4.74 -22.43
C ALA A 8 -21.79 -4.63 -21.51
N ALA A 9 -21.86 -5.23 -20.33
CA ALA A 9 -20.74 -5.33 -19.40
C ALA A 9 -19.57 -6.14 -19.99
N ALA A 10 -19.87 -7.25 -20.70
CA ALA A 10 -18.88 -8.07 -21.39
C ALA A 10 -18.17 -7.29 -22.50
N ALA A 11 -18.92 -6.50 -23.27
CA ALA A 11 -18.36 -5.62 -24.30
C ALA A 11 -17.45 -4.54 -23.69
N LEU A 12 -17.86 -3.92 -22.58
CA LEU A 12 -17.07 -2.91 -21.87
C LEU A 12 -15.73 -3.46 -21.38
N LEU A 13 -15.75 -4.63 -20.75
CA LEU A 13 -14.55 -5.29 -20.22
C LEU A 13 -13.76 -6.07 -21.28
N ARG A 14 -14.27 -6.15 -22.51
CA ARG A 14 -13.70 -6.94 -23.63
C ARG A 14 -13.45 -8.41 -23.26
N ILE A 15 -14.40 -9.02 -22.55
CA ILE A 15 -14.35 -10.45 -22.18
C ILE A 15 -15.59 -11.19 -22.66
N HIS A 16 -15.50 -12.50 -22.81
CA HIS A 16 -16.66 -13.31 -23.21
C HIS A 16 -17.75 -13.29 -22.12
N PRO A 17 -19.05 -13.17 -22.45
CA PRO A 17 -20.13 -13.05 -21.48
C PRO A 17 -20.25 -14.25 -20.53
N VAL A 18 -19.87 -15.45 -20.97
CA VAL A 18 -19.82 -16.64 -20.10
C VAL A 18 -18.74 -16.47 -19.02
N THR A 19 -17.55 -16.02 -19.41
CA THR A 19 -16.45 -15.75 -18.46
C THR A 19 -16.80 -14.62 -17.49
N LEU A 20 -17.47 -13.56 -17.97
CA LEU A 20 -17.95 -12.49 -17.09
C LEU A 20 -18.95 -13.03 -16.06
N ARG A 21 -19.90 -13.85 -16.49
CA ARG A 21 -20.88 -14.49 -15.62
C ARG A 21 -20.23 -15.34 -14.54
N ASP A 22 -19.24 -16.15 -14.90
CA ASP A 22 -18.53 -17.00 -13.94
C ASP A 22 -17.71 -16.17 -12.94
N LYS A 23 -17.04 -15.11 -13.41
CA LYS A 23 -16.30 -14.18 -12.53
C LYS A 23 -17.24 -13.43 -11.58
N ALA A 24 -18.41 -12.99 -12.06
CA ALA A 24 -19.41 -12.32 -11.23
C ALA A 24 -20.01 -13.30 -10.20
N ARG A 25 -20.29 -14.55 -10.61
CA ARG A 25 -20.73 -15.61 -9.69
C ARG A 25 -19.71 -15.90 -8.58
N LEU A 26 -18.42 -15.85 -8.91
CA LEU A 26 -17.32 -16.02 -7.96
C LEU A 26 -17.06 -14.76 -7.10
N GLY A 27 -17.78 -13.66 -7.31
CA GLY A 27 -17.56 -12.39 -6.61
C GLY A 27 -16.27 -11.67 -6.99
N LYS A 28 -15.62 -12.05 -8.10
CA LYS A 28 -14.37 -11.43 -8.59
C LYS A 28 -14.61 -10.12 -9.34
N ILE A 29 -15.78 -9.99 -9.98
CA ILE A 29 -16.20 -8.78 -10.67
C ILE A 29 -17.47 -8.28 -9.97
N PRO A 30 -17.57 -6.97 -9.66
CA PRO A 30 -18.75 -6.41 -9.03
C PRO A 30 -19.95 -6.53 -9.96
N GLY A 31 -20.97 -7.26 -9.51
CA GLY A 31 -22.21 -7.46 -10.24
C GLY A 31 -23.23 -8.16 -9.34
N ALA A 32 -24.51 -7.87 -9.57
CA ALA A 32 -25.61 -8.44 -8.80
C ALA A 32 -26.48 -9.33 -9.69
N LYS A 33 -26.89 -10.49 -9.18
CA LYS A 33 -27.88 -11.33 -9.84
C LYS A 33 -29.27 -10.88 -9.39
N ILE A 34 -30.03 -10.26 -10.29
CA ILE A 34 -31.39 -9.77 -10.03
C ILE A 34 -32.37 -10.63 -10.83
N GLY A 35 -33.11 -11.48 -10.13
CA GLY A 35 -33.99 -12.47 -10.75
C GLY A 35 -33.23 -13.44 -11.66
N LYS A 36 -33.56 -13.42 -12.96
CA LYS A 36 -32.94 -14.28 -13.98
C LYS A 36 -31.68 -13.65 -14.61
N GLY A 37 -31.48 -12.35 -14.47
CA GLY A 37 -30.43 -11.58 -15.14
C GLY A 37 -29.26 -11.21 -14.23
N TRP A 38 -28.13 -10.88 -14.84
CA TRP A 38 -27.00 -10.23 -14.17
C TRP A 38 -27.02 -8.74 -14.49
N VAL A 39 -26.94 -7.92 -13.46
CA VAL A 39 -26.93 -6.46 -13.56
C VAL A 39 -25.59 -5.96 -13.02
N PHE A 40 -24.95 -5.10 -13.80
CA PHE A 40 -23.67 -4.49 -13.47
C PHE A 40 -23.86 -2.97 -13.42
N VAL A 41 -23.10 -2.28 -12.59
CA VAL A 41 -23.07 -0.81 -12.57
C VAL A 41 -21.82 -0.38 -13.33
N ASP A 42 -21.96 0.58 -14.26
CA ASP A 42 -20.85 1.11 -15.05
C ASP A 42 -19.68 1.61 -14.19
N VAL A 43 -19.98 2.36 -13.12
CA VAL A 43 -18.98 2.90 -12.19
C VAL A 43 -18.16 1.78 -11.55
N ASP A 44 -18.81 0.74 -11.02
CA ASP A 44 -18.12 -0.37 -10.36
C ASP A 44 -17.22 -1.15 -11.32
N LEU A 45 -17.65 -1.32 -12.59
CA LEU A 45 -16.82 -1.95 -13.61
C LEU A 45 -15.61 -1.10 -13.98
N ILE A 46 -15.77 0.23 -14.05
CA ILE A 46 -14.67 1.16 -14.29
C ILE A 46 -13.68 1.15 -13.12
N ASP A 47 -14.17 1.13 -11.88
CA ASP A 47 -13.33 1.03 -10.69
C ASP A 47 -12.60 -0.31 -10.61
N TYR A 48 -13.25 -1.40 -11.06
CA TYR A 48 -12.57 -2.68 -11.26
C TYR A 48 -11.41 -2.57 -12.26
N ILE A 49 -11.61 -1.89 -13.40
CA ILE A 49 -10.52 -1.67 -14.38
C ILE A 49 -9.39 -0.86 -13.73
N ARG A 50 -9.72 0.19 -12.97
CA ARG A 50 -8.73 1.04 -12.29
C ARG A 50 -7.92 0.27 -11.26
N ALA A 51 -8.54 -0.63 -10.52
CA ALA A 51 -7.86 -1.49 -9.55
C ALA A 51 -6.83 -2.44 -10.19
N GLN A 52 -6.98 -2.76 -11.48
CA GLN A 52 -6.03 -3.60 -12.21
C GLN A 52 -4.81 -2.85 -12.74
N TYR A 53 -4.79 -1.51 -12.66
CA TYR A 53 -3.60 -0.78 -13.06
C TYR A 53 -2.44 -1.16 -12.15
N PRO A 54 -1.26 -1.48 -12.73
CA PRO A 54 -0.07 -1.63 -11.90
C PRO A 54 0.11 -0.30 -11.17
N SER A 55 0.33 -0.38 -9.86
CA SER A 55 0.52 0.81 -9.06
C SER A 55 1.71 1.58 -9.63
N ARG A 56 1.42 2.66 -10.35
CA ARG A 56 2.43 3.67 -10.69
C ARG A 56 2.64 4.47 -9.41
N VAL A 57 3.21 3.82 -8.40
CA VAL A 57 3.75 4.51 -7.24
C VAL A 57 4.89 5.34 -7.80
N MET A 58 4.62 6.61 -8.08
CA MET A 58 5.62 7.64 -7.78
C MET A 58 6.07 7.34 -6.35
N GLN A 59 7.34 6.97 -6.18
CA GLN A 59 7.97 6.87 -4.86
C GLN A 59 7.60 8.13 -4.06
N GLY A 60 6.64 8.04 -3.14
CA GLY A 60 6.06 9.24 -2.54
C GLY A 60 5.12 8.98 -1.37
N ASP A 61 4.38 7.86 -1.37
CA ASP A 61 3.59 7.46 -0.20
C ASP A 61 4.04 6.08 0.28
N ARG A 62 5.20 6.08 0.95
CA ARG A 62 5.47 5.07 1.95
C ARG A 62 4.52 5.41 3.10
N GLN A 63 3.36 4.76 3.16
CA GLN A 63 2.69 4.57 4.43
C GLN A 63 3.68 3.79 5.31
N GLU A 64 4.48 4.53 6.07
CA GLU A 64 5.40 3.97 7.03
C GLU A 64 4.55 3.21 8.03
N ASN A 65 4.55 1.89 7.90
CA ASN A 65 4.12 1.00 8.96
C ASN A 65 5.19 1.17 10.06
N PRO A 66 4.92 1.83 11.21
CA PRO A 66 5.96 2.11 12.19
C PRO A 66 6.16 0.89 13.10
N SER A 67 6.20 -0.31 12.52
CA SER A 67 6.67 -1.51 13.24
C SER A 67 8.13 -1.73 12.88
N CYS A 68 8.97 -0.81 13.35
CA CYS A 68 10.40 -1.06 13.47
C CYS A 68 10.60 -2.14 14.54
N HIS A 69 10.82 -3.39 14.13
CA HIS A 69 11.14 -4.50 15.04
C HIS A 69 12.60 -4.48 15.55
N SER A 70 13.31 -3.35 15.45
CA SER A 70 14.66 -3.23 16.02
C SER A 70 14.57 -2.89 17.50
N THR A 71 14.05 -3.83 18.28
CA THR A 71 14.17 -3.80 19.74
C THR A 71 15.03 -4.98 20.16
N ASN A 72 16.23 -4.64 20.64
CA ASN A 72 17.16 -5.46 21.41
C ASN A 72 17.92 -6.59 20.69
N ALA A 73 18.96 -6.22 19.95
CA ALA A 73 20.20 -6.99 19.94
C ALA A 73 21.28 -6.18 20.68
N LYS A 74 21.75 -6.75 21.80
CA LYS A 74 22.80 -6.23 22.69
C LYS A 74 23.95 -5.60 21.90
N THR A 75 24.13 -4.29 22.02
CA THR A 75 25.28 -3.57 21.47
C THR A 75 26.55 -4.23 21.99
N ARG A 76 27.29 -4.89 21.10
CA ARG A 76 28.68 -5.29 21.36
C ARG A 76 29.47 -4.00 21.63
N PRO A 77 30.41 -3.99 22.59
CA PRO A 77 31.17 -2.78 22.89
C PRO A 77 31.86 -2.28 21.62
N SER A 78 31.53 -1.04 21.28
CA SER A 78 32.06 -0.28 20.16
C SER A 78 33.58 -0.16 20.27
N GLY A 79 34.30 -0.74 19.31
CA GLY A 79 35.69 -0.39 19.05
C GLY A 79 35.74 0.96 18.32
N GLY A 80 35.77 2.04 19.08
CA GLY A 80 35.96 3.40 18.58
C GLY A 80 37.20 4.00 19.23
N SER A 81 38.24 4.21 18.42
CA SER A 81 39.50 4.84 18.76
C SER A 81 39.34 6.06 19.68
N SER A 82 40.13 6.13 20.75
CA SER A 82 40.25 7.30 21.62
C SER A 82 40.82 8.49 20.84
N PHE A 83 39.97 9.20 20.10
CA PHE A 83 40.30 10.53 19.62
C PHE A 83 39.80 11.56 20.63
N ASP A 84 40.75 12.34 21.12
CA ASP A 84 40.62 13.41 22.10
C ASP A 84 39.31 14.20 21.93
N THR A 85 38.42 14.04 22.90
CA THR A 85 37.05 14.51 22.82
C THR A 85 37.00 16.02 22.99
N THR A 86 36.51 16.71 21.97
CA THR A 86 36.09 18.11 21.99
C THR A 86 35.25 18.45 23.23
N GLY A 87 34.53 17.47 23.78
CA GLY A 87 33.77 17.59 25.03
C GLY A 87 34.59 17.96 26.27
N ARG A 88 35.86 17.55 26.38
CA ARG A 88 36.74 17.95 27.50
C ARG A 88 37.11 19.44 27.39
N ARG A 89 37.44 19.89 26.17
CA ARG A 89 37.77 21.30 25.89
C ARG A 89 36.59 22.23 26.14
N TYR A 90 35.36 21.81 25.83
CA TYR A 90 34.18 22.61 26.15
C TYR A 90 33.93 22.72 27.66
N LYS A 91 34.17 21.66 28.45
CA LYS A 91 34.00 21.73 29.91
C LYS A 91 35.05 22.62 30.57
N GLU A 92 36.30 22.59 30.12
CA GLU A 92 37.35 23.50 30.59
C GLU A 92 37.03 24.96 30.25
N ALA A 93 36.60 25.24 29.02
CA ALA A 93 36.22 26.59 28.60
C ALA A 93 35.02 27.15 29.39
N LEU A 94 34.12 26.28 29.87
CA LEU A 94 32.97 26.65 30.68
C LEU A 94 33.25 26.67 32.20
N GLY A 95 34.48 26.36 32.64
CA GLY A 95 34.90 26.51 34.03
C GLY A 95 34.17 25.62 35.05
N LEU A 96 33.54 24.53 34.61
CA LEU A 96 32.79 23.66 35.50
C LEU A 96 33.72 22.63 36.15
N THR A 97 34.24 22.96 37.32
CA THR A 97 34.92 22.01 38.20
C THR A 97 33.92 21.02 38.76
N THR A 98 33.89 19.81 38.21
CA THR A 98 33.22 18.66 38.84
C THR A 98 33.95 18.31 40.13
N SER A 99 33.29 18.56 41.26
CA SER A 99 33.70 18.12 42.60
C SER A 99 33.52 16.62 42.80
#